data_AF-A0AAQ1DB13-F1
#
_entry.id   AF-A0AAQ1DB13-F1
#
_cell.length_a   1.000
_cell.length_b   1.000
_cell.length_c   1.000
_cell.angle_alpha   90.00
_cell.angle_beta   90.00
_cell.angle_gamma   90.00
#
_symmetry.space_group_name_H-M   'P 1'
#
loop_
_entity.id
_entity.type
_entity.pdbx_description
1 polymer ?
#
loop_
_entity_poly.entity_id
_entity_poly.type
_entity_poly.pdbx_seq_one_letter_code
_entity_poly.pdbx_strand_id
1 'polypeptide(L)'
;MLMITSFTNPRVAQAFVDYMATQGVILTIQQHTQTDVWLADESQAGRVNEELARFLENPGDPRYLAASWQSGQTGSGLQYSRFPFLATLRERAGPFTLLLMAACIIVFIIMNVVGDQSVMIALAWPYDPSLEFDVWRYFSHALMHFSVMHILFNLLWWWYLGGAVEKRLGSGKLIVITIISALLSGYVQHKFSGPWFGGLSGVVYALMGYVWLRGERDPQSGIYLQRGLITFALIWLIAGWFDLFGMSIANGAHVAGLAVGLAMAFADTLHARKRT
;
A
#
# COMPACT_ATOMS: atom_id res chain seq x y z
N MET A 1 10.28 36.83 -26.07
CA MET A 1 10.26 35.55 -25.32
C MET A 1 9.15 34.73 -25.93
N LEU A 2 9.50 33.62 -26.55
CA LEU A 2 8.58 32.76 -27.31
C LEU A 2 8.34 31.46 -26.55
N MET A 3 7.08 31.08 -26.36
CA MET A 3 6.74 29.76 -25.82
C MET A 3 6.96 28.71 -26.90
N ILE A 4 7.81 27.72 -26.61
CA ILE A 4 8.16 26.67 -27.57
C ILE A 4 7.21 25.48 -27.42
N THR A 5 7.00 25.00 -26.20
CA THR A 5 6.15 23.84 -25.93
C THR A 5 5.81 23.71 -24.44
N SER A 6 4.89 22.81 -24.12
CA SER A 6 4.61 22.38 -22.75
C SER A 6 4.82 20.87 -22.60
N PHE A 7 5.38 20.46 -21.47
CA PHE A 7 5.55 19.06 -21.11
C PHE A 7 4.70 18.71 -19.89
N THR A 8 4.12 17.50 -19.91
CA THR A 8 3.41 16.96 -18.75
C THR A 8 4.37 16.47 -17.66
N ASN A 9 5.56 16.01 -18.05
CA ASN A 9 6.59 15.53 -17.12
C ASN A 9 7.71 16.58 -16.98
N PRO A 10 7.91 17.18 -15.80
CA PRO A 10 8.92 18.21 -15.60
C PRO A 10 10.36 17.72 -15.85
N ARG A 11 10.64 16.43 -15.64
CA ARG A 11 11.97 15.85 -15.88
C ARG A 11 12.32 15.76 -17.37
N VAL A 12 11.30 15.54 -18.21
CA VAL A 12 11.47 15.50 -19.67
C VAL A 12 11.74 16.90 -20.20
N ALA A 13 11.03 17.91 -19.69
CA ALA A 13 11.31 19.31 -20.00
C ALA A 13 12.75 19.69 -19.62
N GLN A 14 13.20 19.30 -18.43
CA GLN A 14 14.55 19.60 -17.96
C GLN A 14 15.62 18.97 -18.84
N ALA A 15 15.46 17.71 -19.26
CA ALA A 15 16.42 17.04 -20.13
C ALA A 15 16.57 17.77 -21.49
N PHE A 16 15.47 18.28 -22.05
CA PHE A 16 15.51 19.07 -23.27
C PHE A 16 16.22 20.42 -23.06
N VAL A 17 15.91 21.12 -21.96
CA VAL A 17 16.56 22.40 -21.62
C VAL A 17 18.06 22.23 -21.38
N ASP A 18 18.46 21.19 -20.65
CA ASP A 18 19.87 20.87 -20.39
C ASP A 18 20.62 20.62 -21.70
N TYR A 19 20.03 19.86 -22.62
CA TYR A 19 20.62 19.62 -23.94
C TYR A 19 20.77 20.90 -24.75
N MET A 20 19.73 21.73 -24.82
CA MET A 20 19.78 22.99 -25.57
C MET A 20 20.81 23.97 -24.99
N ALA A 21 21.03 23.94 -23.67
CA ALA A 21 22.10 24.69 -23.03
C ALA A 21 23.50 24.23 -23.50
N THR A 22 23.73 22.92 -23.68
CA THR A 22 25.01 22.42 -24.28
C THR A 22 25.22 22.91 -25.71
N GLN A 23 24.13 23.24 -26.41
CA GLN A 23 24.12 23.75 -27.78
C GLN A 23 24.21 25.29 -27.86
N GLY A 24 24.40 25.95 -26.72
CA GLY A 24 24.51 27.40 -26.60
C GLY A 24 23.18 28.14 -26.61
N VAL A 25 22.05 27.43 -26.44
CA VAL A 25 20.70 28.00 -26.46
C VAL A 25 20.14 28.06 -25.05
N ILE A 26 19.76 29.26 -24.61
CA ILE A 26 19.20 29.46 -23.27
C ILE A 26 17.68 29.33 -23.34
N LEU A 27 17.16 28.28 -22.70
CA LEU A 27 15.74 28.04 -22.50
C LEU A 27 15.39 28.23 -21.01
N THR A 28 14.22 28.78 -20.74
CA THR A 28 13.69 28.97 -19.38
C THR A 28 12.45 28.11 -19.17
N ILE A 29 12.35 27.54 -17.97
CA ILE A 29 11.19 26.74 -17.56
C ILE A 29 10.27 27.58 -16.68
N GLN A 30 8.98 27.57 -16.99
CA GLN A 30 7.93 28.09 -16.12
C GLN A 30 6.95 26.98 -15.76
N GLN A 31 6.68 26.82 -14.46
CA GLN A 31 5.87 25.72 -13.96
C GLN A 31 4.50 26.24 -13.51
N HIS A 32 3.45 25.83 -14.22
CA HIS A 32 2.05 26.09 -13.86
C HIS A 32 1.34 24.74 -13.62
N THR A 33 0.38 24.37 -14.46
CA THR A 33 -0.24 23.03 -14.49
C THR A 33 0.53 22.04 -15.38
N GLN A 34 1.23 22.57 -16.38
CA GLN A 34 2.23 21.88 -17.19
C GLN A 34 3.57 22.62 -17.09
N THR A 35 4.62 22.01 -17.60
CA THR A 35 5.97 22.60 -17.59
C THR A 35 6.25 23.25 -18.93
N ASP A 36 6.14 24.58 -18.98
CA ASP A 36 6.27 25.36 -20.21
C ASP A 36 7.73 25.75 -20.43
N VAL A 37 8.19 25.59 -21.67
CA VAL A 37 9.57 25.91 -22.08
C VAL A 37 9.56 27.14 -22.97
N TRP A 38 10.31 28.15 -22.56
CA TRP A 38 10.38 29.47 -23.18
C TRP A 38 11.76 29.74 -23.75
N LEU A 39 11.80 30.36 -24.92
CA LEU A 39 13.01 30.78 -25.60
C LEU A 39 13.16 32.31 -25.49
N ALA A 40 14.33 32.76 -25.03
CA ALA A 40 14.62 34.18 -24.90
C ALA A 40 14.91 34.85 -26.25
N ASP A 41 15.64 34.18 -27.13
CA ASP A 41 16.08 34.67 -28.44
C ASP A 41 15.28 34.02 -29.58
N GLU A 42 14.34 34.78 -30.14
CA GLU A 42 13.42 34.30 -31.17
C GLU A 42 14.11 33.98 -32.51
N SER A 43 15.31 34.52 -32.75
CA SER A 43 16.09 34.21 -33.96
C SER A 43 16.51 32.74 -34.04
N GLN A 44 16.53 32.04 -32.90
CA GLN A 44 16.91 30.62 -32.81
C GLN A 44 15.70 29.67 -32.83
N ALA A 45 14.48 30.17 -32.96
CA ALA A 45 13.26 29.38 -32.87
C ALA A 45 13.23 28.22 -33.89
N GLY A 46 13.72 28.43 -35.11
CA GLY A 46 13.80 27.37 -36.13
C GLY A 46 14.64 26.18 -35.67
N ARG A 47 15.87 26.45 -35.17
CA ARG A 47 16.79 25.44 -34.65
C ARG A 47 16.21 24.69 -33.44
N VAL A 48 15.53 25.42 -32.54
CA VAL A 48 14.90 24.84 -31.34
C VAL A 48 13.75 23.92 -31.72
N ASN A 49 12.89 24.32 -32.67
CA ASN A 49 11.75 23.52 -33.09
C ASN A 49 12.17 22.25 -33.85
N GLU A 50 13.21 22.31 -34.67
CA GLU A 50 13.78 21.13 -35.34
C GLU A 50 14.36 20.11 -34.36
N GLU A 51 15.02 20.58 -33.30
CA GLU A 51 15.54 19.69 -32.26
C GLU A 51 14.42 19.18 -31.36
N LEU A 52 13.40 20.00 -31.07
CA LEU A 52 12.23 19.58 -30.31
C LEU A 52 11.49 18.45 -31.04
N ALA A 53 11.31 18.53 -32.35
CA ALA A 53 10.69 17.46 -33.13
C ALA A 53 11.45 16.13 -32.96
N ARG A 54 12.79 16.17 -33.04
CA ARG A 54 13.65 15.00 -32.81
C ARG A 54 13.60 14.49 -31.37
N PHE A 55 13.51 15.39 -30.41
CA PHE A 55 13.38 15.05 -29.00
C PHE A 55 12.05 14.36 -28.70
N LEU A 56 10.94 14.84 -29.27
CA LEU A 56 9.62 14.26 -29.08
C LEU A 56 9.48 12.86 -29.70
N GLU A 57 10.22 12.56 -30.78
CA GLU A 57 10.29 11.22 -31.37
C GLU A 57 11.01 10.21 -30.46
N ASN A 58 12.09 10.62 -29.79
CA ASN A 58 12.81 9.77 -28.85
C ASN A 58 13.41 10.54 -27.66
N PRO A 59 12.59 10.83 -26.62
CA PRO A 59 13.05 11.58 -25.46
C PRO A 59 14.09 10.84 -24.61
N GLY A 60 14.19 9.52 -24.77
CA GLY A 60 15.12 8.64 -24.06
C GLY A 60 16.49 8.51 -24.71
N ASP A 61 16.76 9.23 -25.81
CA ASP A 61 18.04 9.17 -26.50
C ASP A 61 19.19 9.54 -25.54
N PRO A 62 20.28 8.76 -25.49
CA PRO A 62 21.43 9.00 -24.62
C PRO A 62 21.98 10.43 -24.70
N ARG A 63 21.85 11.13 -25.83
CA ARG A 63 22.35 12.51 -25.98
C ARG A 63 21.66 13.51 -25.04
N TYR A 64 20.36 13.35 -24.81
CA TYR A 64 19.58 14.26 -23.95
C TYR A 64 19.80 13.92 -22.47
N LEU A 65 19.95 12.62 -22.17
CA LEU A 65 20.25 12.15 -20.82
C LEU A 65 21.67 12.56 -20.39
N ALA A 66 22.66 12.44 -21.28
CA ALA A 66 24.05 12.82 -21.03
C ALA A 66 24.20 14.32 -20.77
N ALA A 67 23.43 15.16 -21.47
CA ALA A 67 23.44 16.61 -21.27
C ALA A 67 23.02 17.01 -19.84
N SER A 68 22.04 16.31 -19.26
CA SER A 68 21.60 16.55 -17.88
C SER A 68 22.67 16.22 -16.83
N TRP A 69 23.60 15.31 -17.15
CA TRP A 69 24.77 15.03 -16.30
C TRP A 69 25.88 16.08 -16.46
N GLN A 70 26.04 16.64 -17.66
CA GLN A 70 27.06 17.65 -17.96
C GLN A 70 26.68 19.05 -17.50
N SER A 71 25.39 19.41 -17.53
CA SER A 71 24.93 20.75 -17.15
C SER A 71 25.10 21.02 -15.65
N GLY A 72 25.07 19.99 -14.80
CA GLY A 72 25.44 20.04 -13.37
C GLY A 72 24.63 21.03 -12.51
N GLN A 73 23.63 21.71 -13.08
CA GLN A 73 22.84 22.74 -12.41
C GLN A 73 21.68 22.08 -11.67
N THR A 74 21.79 21.98 -10.35
CA THR A 74 20.70 21.50 -9.47
C THR A 74 19.60 22.55 -9.24
N GLY A 75 19.76 23.74 -9.81
CA GLY A 75 18.86 24.89 -9.66
C GLY A 75 17.78 24.98 -10.73
N SER A 76 17.12 23.88 -11.06
CA SER A 76 16.08 23.82 -12.11
C SER A 76 14.78 24.54 -11.77
N GLY A 77 14.64 25.08 -10.55
CA GLY A 77 13.38 25.68 -10.07
C GLY A 77 12.23 24.67 -9.95
N LEU A 78 12.48 23.38 -10.20
CA LEU A 78 11.51 22.31 -10.10
C LEU A 78 11.12 22.10 -8.63
N GLN A 79 10.00 22.69 -8.24
CA GLN A 79 9.36 22.38 -6.98
C GLN A 79 8.65 21.03 -7.15
N TYR A 80 9.31 19.95 -6.72
CA TYR A 80 8.61 18.70 -6.48
C TYR A 80 7.57 18.97 -5.40
N SER A 81 6.28 18.93 -5.78
CA SER A 81 5.19 18.92 -4.81
C SER A 81 5.53 17.89 -3.74
N ARG A 82 5.79 18.36 -2.51
CA ARG A 82 5.98 17.48 -1.36
C ARG A 82 4.68 16.70 -1.22
N PHE A 83 4.64 15.47 -1.75
CA PHE A 83 3.53 14.56 -1.52
C PHE A 83 3.41 14.41 -0.01
N PRO A 84 2.37 14.96 0.64
CA PRO A 84 2.27 14.87 2.08
C PRO A 84 2.00 13.40 2.38
N PHE A 85 2.96 12.71 2.98
CA PHE A 85 2.84 11.28 3.31
C PHE A 85 1.52 10.97 4.04
N LEU A 86 1.11 11.87 4.94
CA LEU A 86 -0.17 11.81 5.66
C LEU A 86 -1.39 11.98 4.75
N ALA A 87 -1.31 12.84 3.73
CA ALA A 87 -2.37 13.01 2.75
C ALA A 87 -2.54 11.72 1.91
N THR A 88 -1.44 11.12 1.44
CA THR A 88 -1.48 9.87 0.69
C THR A 88 -1.99 8.68 1.52
N LEU A 89 -1.62 8.60 2.80
CA LEU A 89 -2.14 7.60 3.74
C LEU A 89 -3.67 7.71 3.87
N ARG A 90 -4.18 8.93 4.08
CA ARG A 90 -5.61 9.23 4.23
C ARG A 90 -6.39 9.12 2.90
N GLU A 91 -5.74 9.39 1.79
CA GLU A 91 -6.33 9.25 0.45
C GLU A 91 -6.56 7.77 0.09
N ARG A 92 -5.85 6.82 0.71
CA ARG A 92 -6.00 5.39 0.44
C ARG A 92 -6.68 4.58 1.54
N ALA A 93 -6.80 5.12 2.74
CA ALA A 93 -7.47 4.47 3.88
C ALA A 93 -8.70 5.25 4.37
N GLY A 94 -9.73 4.52 4.80
CA GLY A 94 -10.85 5.13 5.53
C GLY A 94 -10.59 5.21 7.04
N PRO A 95 -11.57 5.73 7.81
CA PRO A 95 -11.40 5.97 9.24
C PRO A 95 -11.12 4.70 10.04
N PHE A 96 -11.77 3.57 9.72
CA PHE A 96 -11.57 2.32 10.46
C PHE A 96 -10.21 1.71 10.17
N THR A 97 -9.76 1.76 8.90
CA THR A 97 -8.42 1.32 8.51
C THR A 97 -7.36 2.08 9.32
N LEU A 98 -7.45 3.42 9.38
CA LEU A 98 -6.50 4.25 10.11
C LEU A 98 -6.58 4.03 11.63
N LEU A 99 -7.78 3.89 12.19
CA LEU A 99 -7.98 3.64 13.62
C LEU A 99 -7.33 2.33 14.06
N LEU A 100 -7.53 1.24 13.31
CA LEU A 100 -6.95 -0.04 13.67
C LEU A 100 -5.42 -0.03 13.50
N MET A 101 -4.88 0.66 12.48
CA MET A 101 -3.44 0.86 12.35
C MET A 101 -2.85 1.58 13.56
N ALA A 102 -3.48 2.68 13.98
CA ALA A 102 -3.05 3.44 15.15
C ALA A 102 -3.10 2.58 16.42
N ALA A 103 -4.17 1.80 16.62
CA ALA A 103 -4.28 0.89 17.76
C ALA A 103 -3.15 -0.15 17.78
N CYS A 104 -2.86 -0.81 16.66
CA CYS A 104 -1.74 -1.75 16.57
C CYS A 104 -0.39 -1.11 16.86
N ILE A 105 -0.15 0.12 16.36
CA ILE A 105 1.10 0.85 16.61
C ILE A 105 1.23 1.21 18.10
N ILE A 106 0.15 1.70 18.72
CA ILE A 106 0.14 2.05 20.15
C ILE A 106 0.41 0.80 21.00
N VAL A 107 -0.28 -0.31 20.73
CA VAL A 107 -0.06 -1.58 21.44
C VAL A 107 1.38 -2.06 21.26
N PHE A 108 1.93 -1.98 20.05
CA PHE A 108 3.33 -2.35 19.79
C PHE A 108 4.33 -1.48 20.56
N ILE A 109 4.11 -0.16 20.64
CA ILE A 109 4.94 0.73 21.46
C ILE A 109 4.85 0.34 22.94
N ILE A 110 3.65 0.07 23.46
CA ILE A 110 3.45 -0.37 24.85
C ILE A 110 4.18 -1.69 25.11
N MET A 111 4.12 -2.66 24.19
CA MET A 111 4.85 -3.93 24.30
C MET A 111 6.37 -3.72 24.41
N ASN A 112 6.93 -2.79 23.62
CA ASN A 112 8.36 -2.49 23.68
C ASN A 112 8.78 -1.74 24.96
N VAL A 113 7.85 -1.05 25.64
CA VAL A 113 8.13 -0.33 26.90
C VAL A 113 7.93 -1.21 28.13
N VAL A 114 6.86 -2.02 28.16
CA VAL A 114 6.41 -2.77 29.34
C VAL A 114 6.77 -4.27 29.25
N GLY A 115 7.16 -4.74 28.08
CA GLY A 115 7.47 -6.14 27.77
C GLY A 115 6.27 -6.91 27.23
N ASP A 116 6.53 -7.83 26.29
CA ASP A 116 5.51 -8.62 25.60
C ASP A 116 4.61 -9.40 26.55
N GLN A 117 5.20 -10.07 27.54
CA GLN A 117 4.47 -10.90 28.51
C GLN A 117 3.43 -10.10 29.30
N SER A 118 3.77 -8.88 29.72
CA SER A 118 2.88 -7.98 30.47
C SER A 118 1.64 -7.62 29.65
N VAL A 119 1.82 -7.33 28.36
CA VAL A 119 0.72 -6.99 27.46
C VAL A 119 -0.09 -8.23 27.08
N MET A 120 0.56 -9.37 26.86
CA MET A 120 -0.11 -10.64 26.56
C MET A 120 -1.03 -11.09 27.68
N ILE A 121 -0.64 -10.92 28.96
CA ILE A 121 -1.51 -11.20 30.09
C ILE A 121 -2.84 -10.42 29.98
N ALA A 122 -2.81 -9.20 29.47
CA ALA A 122 -4.02 -8.37 29.31
C ALA A 122 -4.82 -8.66 28.01
N LEU A 123 -4.14 -8.94 26.90
CA LEU A 123 -4.74 -8.92 25.56
C LEU A 123 -4.78 -10.27 24.84
N ALA A 124 -4.07 -11.30 25.32
CA ALA A 124 -4.08 -12.62 24.71
C ALA A 124 -5.45 -13.30 24.84
N TRP A 125 -5.66 -14.28 23.96
CA TRP A 125 -6.81 -15.20 24.00
C TRP A 125 -6.99 -15.77 25.42
N PRO A 126 -8.22 -16.06 25.89
CA PRO A 126 -8.44 -16.61 27.22
C PRO A 126 -7.57 -17.86 27.47
N TYR A 127 -6.65 -17.75 28.45
CA TYR A 127 -5.68 -18.80 28.78
C TYR A 127 -5.98 -19.49 30.12
N ASP A 128 -7.02 -19.03 30.82
CA ASP A 128 -7.52 -19.58 32.07
C ASP A 128 -9.07 -19.52 32.05
N PRO A 129 -9.79 -20.52 32.61
CA PRO A 129 -11.25 -20.52 32.65
C PRO A 129 -11.88 -19.28 33.28
N SER A 130 -11.19 -18.63 34.23
CA SER A 130 -11.66 -17.38 34.84
C SER A 130 -11.75 -16.21 33.85
N LEU A 131 -11.08 -16.30 32.70
CA LEU A 131 -11.01 -15.26 31.68
C LEU A 131 -11.97 -15.50 30.51
N GLU A 132 -12.79 -16.56 30.52
CA GLU A 132 -13.67 -16.90 29.40
C GLU A 132 -14.71 -15.79 29.11
N PHE A 133 -15.08 -15.02 30.12
CA PHE A 133 -16.03 -13.90 30.02
C PHE A 133 -15.37 -12.57 29.67
N ASP A 134 -14.04 -12.51 29.55
CA ASP A 134 -13.32 -11.32 29.09
C ASP A 134 -13.46 -11.20 27.56
N VAL A 135 -14.62 -10.73 27.10
CA VAL A 135 -15.02 -10.78 25.68
C VAL A 135 -14.01 -10.09 24.75
N TRP A 136 -13.28 -9.08 25.22
CA TRP A 136 -12.27 -8.39 24.41
C TRP A 136 -11.12 -9.32 23.99
N ARG A 137 -10.79 -10.35 24.78
CA ARG A 137 -9.68 -11.28 24.52
C ARG A 137 -9.85 -12.10 23.25
N TYR A 138 -11.08 -12.30 22.80
CA TYR A 138 -11.37 -12.97 21.52
C TYR A 138 -11.06 -12.11 20.29
N PHE A 139 -10.65 -10.86 20.48
CA PHE A 139 -10.33 -9.91 19.41
C PHE A 139 -9.00 -9.18 19.62
N SER A 140 -8.65 -8.86 20.86
CA SER A 140 -7.48 -8.03 21.19
C SER A 140 -6.14 -8.68 20.83
N HIS A 141 -6.09 -10.01 20.70
CA HIS A 141 -4.91 -10.71 20.22
C HIS A 141 -4.47 -10.22 18.83
N ALA A 142 -5.40 -9.73 18.00
CA ALA A 142 -5.09 -9.22 16.67
C ALA A 142 -4.28 -7.89 16.69
N LEU A 143 -4.24 -7.20 17.83
CA LEU A 143 -3.53 -5.91 17.98
C LEU A 143 -2.04 -6.10 18.33
N MET A 144 -1.68 -7.22 18.94
CA MET A 144 -0.32 -7.49 19.42
C MET A 144 0.61 -7.91 18.28
N HIS A 145 1.85 -7.41 18.28
CA HIS A 145 2.87 -7.79 17.29
C HIS A 145 4.23 -7.93 17.98
N PHE A 146 5.02 -8.94 17.58
CA PHE A 146 6.23 -9.35 18.30
C PHE A 146 7.55 -9.00 17.58
N SER A 147 7.48 -8.34 16.42
CA SER A 147 8.66 -7.82 15.72
C SER A 147 8.28 -6.66 14.80
N VAL A 148 9.27 -5.83 14.47
CA VAL A 148 9.10 -4.70 13.54
C VAL A 148 8.64 -5.20 12.17
N MET A 149 9.24 -6.29 11.67
CA MET A 149 8.85 -6.89 10.39
C MET A 149 7.40 -7.37 10.44
N HIS A 150 6.98 -8.02 11.53
CA HIS A 150 5.63 -8.55 11.66
C HIS A 150 4.58 -7.43 11.61
N ILE A 151 4.74 -6.35 12.38
CA ILE A 151 3.80 -5.22 12.34
C ILE A 151 3.84 -4.48 11.01
N LEU A 152 5.03 -4.23 10.45
CA LEU A 152 5.19 -3.48 9.21
C LEU A 152 4.42 -4.14 8.06
N PHE A 153 4.61 -5.44 7.86
CA PHE A 153 3.94 -6.16 6.77
C PHE A 153 2.43 -6.30 7.00
N ASN A 154 1.99 -6.59 8.24
CA ASN A 154 0.56 -6.66 8.53
C ASN A 154 -0.14 -5.32 8.30
N LEU A 155 0.45 -4.21 8.75
CA LEU A 155 -0.13 -2.88 8.56
C LEU A 155 -0.06 -2.42 7.11
N LEU A 156 0.98 -2.78 6.36
CA LEU A 156 1.04 -2.52 4.91
C LEU A 156 -0.12 -3.21 4.18
N TRP A 157 -0.34 -4.50 4.45
CA TRP A 157 -1.43 -5.26 3.84
C TRP A 157 -2.81 -4.80 4.28
N TRP A 158 -2.97 -4.52 5.57
CA TRP A 158 -4.20 -3.94 6.11
C TRP A 158 -4.51 -2.58 5.49
N TRP A 159 -3.51 -1.70 5.37
CA TRP A 159 -3.69 -0.40 4.74
C TRP A 159 -4.08 -0.54 3.26
N TYR A 160 -3.40 -1.41 2.51
CA TYR A 160 -3.64 -1.60 1.09
C TYR A 160 -5.00 -2.27 0.81
N LEU A 161 -5.26 -3.43 1.42
CA LEU A 161 -6.48 -4.22 1.18
C LEU A 161 -7.66 -3.69 1.97
N GLY A 162 -7.48 -3.43 3.27
CA GLY A 162 -8.51 -2.89 4.14
C GLY A 162 -8.97 -1.51 3.66
N GLY A 163 -8.01 -0.63 3.29
CA GLY A 163 -8.33 0.68 2.72
C GLY A 163 -9.16 0.58 1.43
N ALA A 164 -8.81 -0.35 0.53
CA ALA A 164 -9.58 -0.60 -0.69
C ALA A 164 -11.00 -1.11 -0.38
N VAL A 165 -11.14 -2.08 0.53
CA VAL A 165 -12.44 -2.62 0.96
C VAL A 165 -13.30 -1.54 1.61
N GLU A 166 -12.74 -0.76 2.53
CA GLU A 166 -13.47 0.31 3.23
C GLU A 166 -13.94 1.40 2.28
N LYS A 167 -13.11 1.81 1.31
CA LYS A 167 -13.49 2.86 0.35
C LYS A 167 -14.52 2.39 -0.67
N ARG A 168 -14.48 1.13 -1.09
CA ARG A 168 -15.36 0.59 -2.13
C ARG A 168 -16.66 0.00 -1.58
N LEU A 169 -16.61 -0.63 -0.41
CA LEU A 169 -17.73 -1.37 0.20
C LEU A 169 -18.19 -0.78 1.55
N GLY A 170 -17.51 0.25 2.05
CA GLY A 170 -17.83 0.93 3.30
C GLY A 170 -17.17 0.31 4.54
N SER A 171 -17.02 1.12 5.59
CA SER A 171 -16.40 0.71 6.86
C SER A 171 -17.12 -0.47 7.52
N GLY A 172 -18.45 -0.56 7.38
CA GLY A 172 -19.23 -1.67 7.94
C GLY A 172 -18.78 -3.04 7.41
N LYS A 173 -18.47 -3.15 6.11
CA LYS A 173 -17.98 -4.41 5.53
C LYS A 173 -16.60 -4.77 6.10
N LEU A 174 -15.70 -3.80 6.20
CA LEU A 174 -14.37 -4.02 6.76
C LEU A 174 -14.44 -4.44 8.24
N ILE A 175 -15.31 -3.82 9.04
CA ILE A 175 -15.53 -4.18 10.45
C ILE A 175 -15.99 -5.63 10.57
N VAL A 176 -17.00 -6.05 9.78
CA VAL A 176 -17.53 -7.42 9.82
C VAL A 176 -16.45 -8.43 9.43
N ILE A 177 -15.69 -8.18 8.35
CA ILE A 177 -14.57 -9.05 7.96
C ILE A 177 -13.56 -9.15 9.11
N THR A 178 -13.20 -8.02 9.74
CA THR A 178 -12.23 -7.96 10.82
C THR A 178 -12.68 -8.76 12.05
N ILE A 179 -13.91 -8.54 12.53
CA ILE A 179 -14.44 -9.21 13.72
C ILE A 179 -14.54 -10.72 13.50
N ILE A 180 -15.13 -11.16 12.39
CA ILE A 180 -15.34 -12.59 12.13
C ILE A 180 -14.00 -13.29 11.92
N SER A 181 -13.09 -12.70 11.14
CA SER A 181 -11.78 -13.32 10.88
C SER A 181 -10.89 -13.33 12.11
N ALA A 182 -10.87 -12.26 12.92
CA ALA A 182 -10.12 -12.25 14.19
C ALA A 182 -10.60 -13.37 15.12
N LEU A 183 -11.92 -13.48 15.32
CA LEU A 183 -12.51 -14.51 16.18
C LEU A 183 -12.21 -15.93 15.69
N LEU A 184 -12.48 -16.23 14.41
CA LEU A 184 -12.34 -17.59 13.89
C LEU A 184 -10.89 -18.01 13.70
N SER A 185 -10.02 -17.10 13.24
CA SER A 185 -8.59 -17.40 13.15
C SER A 185 -7.96 -17.55 14.55
N GLY A 186 -8.37 -16.73 15.51
CA GLY A 186 -7.97 -16.87 16.92
C GLY A 186 -8.44 -18.18 17.52
N TYR A 187 -9.69 -18.59 17.26
CA TYR A 187 -10.23 -19.86 17.74
C TYR A 187 -9.43 -21.06 17.21
N VAL A 188 -9.17 -21.09 15.90
CA VAL A 188 -8.38 -22.15 15.27
C VAL A 188 -6.96 -22.16 15.85
N GLN A 189 -6.31 -21.00 15.95
CA GLN A 189 -4.97 -20.92 16.50
C GLN A 189 -4.89 -21.40 17.95
N HIS A 190 -5.82 -20.95 18.79
CA HIS A 190 -5.94 -21.40 20.17
C HIS A 190 -6.10 -22.92 20.26
N LYS A 191 -6.96 -23.49 19.42
CA LYS A 191 -7.27 -24.93 19.42
C LYS A 191 -6.06 -25.80 19.08
N PHE A 192 -5.17 -25.34 18.20
CA PHE A 192 -4.04 -26.14 17.70
C PHE A 192 -2.68 -25.78 18.31
N SER A 193 -2.51 -24.57 18.84
CA SER A 193 -1.20 -24.07 19.31
C SER A 193 -1.26 -23.32 20.65
N GLY A 194 -2.43 -23.27 21.29
CA GLY A 194 -2.62 -22.60 22.57
C GLY A 194 -2.85 -21.08 22.46
N PRO A 195 -3.06 -20.39 23.59
CA PRO A 195 -3.56 -19.01 23.64
C PRO A 195 -2.50 -17.92 23.40
N TRP A 196 -1.22 -18.31 23.40
CA TRP A 196 -0.08 -17.38 23.32
C TRP A 196 0.29 -17.04 21.89
N PHE A 197 -0.58 -16.27 21.25
CA PHE A 197 -0.39 -15.77 19.89
C PHE A 197 -0.91 -14.34 19.78
N GLY A 198 -0.57 -13.69 18.67
CA GLY A 198 -1.03 -12.34 18.37
C GLY A 198 -0.66 -11.92 16.96
N GLY A 199 -1.36 -10.91 16.48
CA GLY A 199 -1.09 -10.28 15.18
C GLY A 199 -2.33 -10.22 14.29
N LEU A 200 -2.32 -9.22 13.41
CA LEU A 200 -3.41 -8.95 12.47
C LEU A 200 -3.41 -9.92 11.28
N SER A 201 -2.44 -10.82 11.19
CA SER A 201 -2.20 -11.67 10.02
C SER A 201 -3.40 -12.54 9.63
N GLY A 202 -4.14 -13.12 10.58
CA GLY A 202 -5.39 -13.85 10.27
C GLY A 202 -6.44 -12.99 9.55
N VAL A 203 -6.57 -11.72 9.96
CA VAL A 203 -7.44 -10.73 9.29
C VAL A 203 -6.89 -10.36 7.92
N VAL A 204 -5.57 -10.20 7.79
CA VAL A 204 -4.92 -9.92 6.50
C VAL A 204 -5.17 -11.04 5.49
N TYR A 205 -5.07 -12.31 5.90
CA TYR A 205 -5.39 -13.44 5.01
C TYR A 205 -6.87 -13.48 4.63
N ALA A 206 -7.76 -13.10 5.55
CA ALA A 206 -9.17 -12.93 5.22
C ALA A 206 -9.39 -11.83 4.18
N LEU A 207 -8.69 -10.69 4.30
CA LEU A 207 -8.76 -9.63 3.30
C LEU A 207 -8.18 -10.08 1.95
N MET A 208 -7.07 -10.82 1.93
CA MET A 208 -6.50 -11.37 0.70
C MET A 208 -7.49 -12.29 -0.01
N GLY A 209 -8.08 -13.25 0.71
CA GLY A 209 -9.09 -14.15 0.16
C GLY A 209 -10.34 -13.40 -0.32
N TYR A 210 -10.82 -12.45 0.49
CA TYR A 210 -12.00 -11.67 0.16
C TYR A 210 -11.81 -10.82 -1.10
N VAL A 211 -10.75 -10.01 -1.15
CA VAL A 211 -10.44 -9.12 -2.28
C VAL A 211 -10.20 -9.92 -3.57
N TRP A 212 -9.46 -11.03 -3.48
CA TRP A 212 -9.18 -11.88 -4.62
C TRP A 212 -10.47 -12.49 -5.20
N LEU A 213 -11.23 -13.23 -4.39
CA LEU A 213 -12.42 -13.92 -4.88
C LEU A 213 -13.51 -12.94 -5.29
N ARG A 214 -13.63 -11.79 -4.60
CA ARG A 214 -14.57 -10.74 -4.99
C ARG A 214 -14.22 -10.15 -6.35
N GLY A 215 -12.95 -9.88 -6.62
CA GLY A 215 -12.51 -9.37 -7.92
C GLY A 215 -12.71 -10.35 -9.07
N GLU A 216 -12.53 -11.66 -8.82
CA GLU A 216 -12.76 -12.70 -9.83
C GLU A 216 -14.25 -12.93 -10.12
N ARG A 217 -15.12 -12.83 -9.11
CA ARG A 217 -16.56 -13.15 -9.24
C ARG A 217 -17.45 -11.94 -9.53
N ASP A 218 -17.02 -10.75 -9.15
CA ASP A 218 -17.73 -9.48 -9.30
C ASP A 218 -16.74 -8.36 -9.69
N PRO A 219 -16.22 -8.37 -10.93
CA PRO A 219 -15.24 -7.36 -11.40
C PRO A 219 -15.78 -5.93 -11.35
N GLN A 220 -17.11 -5.76 -11.40
CA GLN A 220 -17.77 -4.45 -11.33
C GLN A 220 -17.70 -3.81 -9.93
N SER A 221 -17.39 -4.59 -8.88
CA SER A 221 -17.20 -4.07 -7.52
C SER A 221 -16.07 -3.06 -7.38
N GLY A 222 -15.15 -2.99 -8.36
CA GLY A 222 -13.98 -2.10 -8.32
C GLY A 222 -12.93 -2.52 -7.29
N ILE A 223 -13.04 -3.75 -6.76
CA ILE A 223 -12.05 -4.41 -5.91
C ILE A 223 -11.43 -5.54 -6.70
N TYR A 224 -10.10 -5.56 -6.79
CA TYR A 224 -9.36 -6.66 -7.38
C TYR A 224 -7.97 -6.74 -6.72
N LEU A 225 -7.41 -7.95 -6.70
CA LEU A 225 -6.04 -8.17 -6.27
C LEU A 225 -5.16 -8.33 -7.51
N GLN A 226 -4.15 -7.48 -7.68
CA GLN A 226 -3.20 -7.62 -8.79
C GLN A 226 -2.46 -8.97 -8.67
N ARG A 227 -2.26 -9.64 -9.81
CA ARG A 227 -1.65 -10.99 -9.85
C ARG A 227 -0.30 -11.07 -9.15
N GLY A 228 0.55 -10.05 -9.28
CA GLY A 228 1.84 -9.99 -8.58
C GLY A 228 1.71 -9.99 -7.05
N LEU A 229 0.66 -9.36 -6.51
CA LEU A 229 0.37 -9.33 -5.09
C LEU A 229 -0.17 -10.68 -4.58
N ILE A 230 -0.90 -11.42 -5.42
CA ILE A 230 -1.32 -12.80 -5.11
C ILE A 230 -0.07 -13.69 -4.97
N THR A 231 0.85 -13.63 -5.93
CA THR A 231 2.10 -14.40 -5.88
C THR A 231 2.91 -14.04 -4.63
N PHE A 232 3.05 -12.74 -4.32
CA PHE A 232 3.73 -12.32 -3.10
C PHE A 232 3.04 -12.85 -1.84
N ALA A 233 1.71 -12.77 -1.75
CA ALA A 233 0.94 -13.29 -0.62
C ALA A 233 1.13 -14.80 -0.42
N LEU A 234 1.16 -15.57 -1.51
CA LEU A 234 1.41 -17.02 -1.47
C LEU A 234 2.84 -17.34 -1.03
N ILE A 235 3.84 -16.62 -1.55
CA ILE A 235 5.23 -16.76 -1.10
C ILE A 235 5.34 -16.46 0.40
N TRP A 236 4.66 -15.41 0.87
CA TRP A 236 4.66 -15.03 2.27
C TRP A 236 3.99 -16.09 3.16
N LEU A 237 2.88 -16.68 2.71
CA LEU A 237 2.22 -17.81 3.39
C LEU A 237 3.13 -19.03 3.50
N ILE A 238 3.79 -19.38 2.39
CA ILE A 238 4.71 -20.52 2.33
C ILE A 238 5.93 -20.25 3.22
N ALA A 239 6.51 -19.06 3.16
CA ALA A 239 7.65 -18.69 3.98
C ALA A 239 7.31 -18.72 5.48
N GLY A 240 6.08 -18.33 5.84
CA GLY A 240 5.59 -18.48 7.20
C GLY A 240 5.34 -19.93 7.63
N TRP A 241 4.84 -20.75 6.71
CA TRP A 241 4.62 -22.18 6.94
C TRP A 241 5.91 -22.94 7.26
N PHE A 242 7.02 -22.58 6.58
CA PHE A 242 8.34 -23.19 6.76
C PHE A 242 9.21 -22.51 7.82
N ASP A 243 8.64 -21.60 8.63
CA ASP A 243 9.36 -20.86 9.68
C ASP A 243 10.66 -20.20 9.19
N LEU A 244 10.66 -19.69 7.96
CA LEU A 244 11.85 -19.06 7.36
C LEU A 244 12.28 -17.75 8.05
N PHE A 245 11.48 -17.28 9.01
CA PHE A 245 11.69 -16.04 9.75
C PHE A 245 12.03 -16.25 11.23
N GLY A 246 12.11 -17.51 11.71
CA GLY A 246 12.44 -17.82 13.10
C GLY A 246 11.41 -17.26 14.10
N MET A 247 10.16 -17.13 13.67
CA MET A 247 9.04 -16.66 14.47
C MET A 247 7.98 -17.75 14.42
N SER A 248 7.46 -18.18 15.57
CA SER A 248 6.34 -19.12 15.62
C SER A 248 5.12 -18.50 14.93
N ILE A 249 4.96 -18.81 13.64
CA ILE A 249 3.91 -18.24 12.81
C ILE A 249 2.64 -19.06 13.01
N ALA A 250 1.57 -18.34 13.30
CA ALA A 250 0.21 -18.87 13.50
C ALA A 250 -0.40 -19.37 12.18
N ASN A 251 0.15 -20.45 11.62
CA ASN A 251 -0.26 -21.02 10.34
C ASN A 251 -1.75 -21.42 10.33
N GLY A 252 -2.26 -21.91 11.47
CA GLY A 252 -3.69 -22.19 11.65
C GLY A 252 -4.54 -20.93 11.52
N ALA A 253 -4.11 -19.82 12.12
CA ALA A 253 -4.79 -18.53 11.97
C ALA A 253 -4.83 -18.06 10.51
N HIS A 254 -3.74 -18.24 9.75
CA HIS A 254 -3.65 -17.79 8.36
C HIS A 254 -4.62 -18.54 7.45
N VAL A 255 -4.62 -19.87 7.54
CA VAL A 255 -5.51 -20.72 6.73
C VAL A 255 -6.98 -20.47 7.09
N ALA A 256 -7.30 -20.39 8.38
CA ALA A 256 -8.65 -20.07 8.83
C ALA A 256 -9.10 -18.68 8.36
N GLY A 257 -8.23 -17.67 8.49
CA GLY A 257 -8.47 -16.33 7.99
C GLY A 257 -8.78 -16.32 6.50
N LEU A 258 -7.93 -16.96 5.68
CA LEU A 258 -8.14 -17.07 4.23
C LEU A 258 -9.50 -17.71 3.90
N ALA A 259 -9.83 -18.82 4.56
CA ALA A 259 -11.10 -19.51 4.36
C ALA A 259 -12.31 -18.62 4.69
N VAL A 260 -12.25 -17.85 5.78
CA VAL A 260 -13.29 -16.87 6.15
C VAL A 260 -13.46 -15.82 5.06
N GLY A 261 -12.35 -15.23 4.59
CA GLY A 261 -12.35 -14.23 3.53
C GLY A 261 -13.02 -14.74 2.24
N LEU A 262 -12.63 -15.94 1.81
CA LEU A 262 -13.22 -16.61 0.65
C LEU A 262 -14.71 -16.89 0.84
N ALA A 263 -15.12 -17.41 2.01
CA ALA A 263 -16.53 -17.68 2.29
C ALA A 263 -17.38 -16.40 2.26
N MET A 264 -16.89 -15.31 2.85
CA MET A 264 -17.59 -14.03 2.85
C MET A 264 -17.70 -13.43 1.44
N ALA A 265 -16.64 -13.47 0.63
CA ALA A 265 -16.68 -13.01 -0.75
C ALA A 265 -17.59 -13.87 -1.62
N PHE A 266 -17.60 -15.19 -1.40
CA PHE A 266 -18.52 -16.09 -2.07
C PHE A 266 -19.97 -15.72 -1.75
N ALA A 267 -20.31 -15.56 -0.47
CA ALA A 267 -21.65 -15.18 -0.01
C ALA A 267 -22.12 -13.84 -0.61
N ASP A 268 -21.25 -12.82 -0.60
CA ASP A 268 -21.56 -11.50 -1.17
C ASP A 268 -21.80 -11.56 -2.69
N THR A 269 -21.18 -12.50 -3.40
CA THR A 269 -21.26 -12.63 -4.86
C THR A 269 -22.30 -13.63 -5.35
N LEU A 270 -22.98 -14.36 -4.46
CA LEU A 270 -24.08 -15.27 -4.82
C LEU A 270 -25.22 -14.55 -5.55
N HIS A 271 -25.50 -13.31 -5.18
CA HIS A 271 -26.60 -12.51 -5.73
C HIS A 271 -26.16 -11.50 -6.80
N ALA A 272 -24.86 -11.17 -6.87
CA ALA A 272 -24.32 -10.25 -7.88
C ALA A 272 -24.53 -10.78 -9.30
N ARG A 273 -24.40 -12.10 -9.50
CA ARG A 273 -24.67 -12.78 -10.78
C ARG A 273 -26.12 -12.72 -11.26
N LYS A 274 -27.09 -12.37 -10.41
CA LYS A 274 -28.51 -12.28 -10.80
C LYS A 274 -28.92 -10.89 -11.35
N ARG A 275 -28.02 -9.90 -11.32
CA ARG A 275 -28.31 -8.51 -11.72
C ARG A 275 -27.78 -8.15 -13.13
N THR A 276 -27.18 -9.12 -13.80
CA THR A 276 -26.75 -9.09 -15.21
C THR A 276 -27.60 -10.07 -15.99
#